data_AF-A0AAG5DAL9-F1
#
_entry.id   AF-A0AAG5DAL9-F1
#
_cell.length_a   1.000
_cell.length_b   1.000
_cell.length_c   1.000
_cell.angle_alpha   90.00
_cell.angle_beta   90.00
_cell.angle_gamma   90.00
#
_symmetry.space_group_name_H-M   'P 1'
#
loop_
_entity.id
_entity.type
_entity.pdbx_description
1 polymer ?
#
loop_
_entity_poly.entity_id
_entity_poly.type
_entity_poly.pdbx_seq_one_letter_code
_entity_poly.pdbx_strand_id
1 'polypeptide(L)' 'MNLVCPICSDMFVPSDDVHITPCGHMFHHTCLLQWLERSKTCPQCRNRCAETRLVKVYF' A
#
# COMPACT_ATOMS: atom_id res chain seq x y z
N MET A 1 6.96 13.31 9.84
CA MET A 1 6.46 12.59 8.66
C MET A 1 7.00 11.17 8.76
N ASN A 2 6.16 10.20 9.12
CA ASN A 2 6.60 8.82 9.31
C ASN A 2 6.21 8.02 8.07
N LEU A 3 7.22 7.47 7.40
CA LEU A 3 7.07 6.51 6.31
C LEU A 3 6.76 5.14 6.93
N VAL A 4 5.50 4.92 7.31
CA VAL A 4 5.04 3.67 7.93
C VAL A 4 3.86 3.07 7.17
N CYS A 5 3.81 1.76 7.07
CA CYS A 5 2.69 1.03 6.51
C CYS A 5 1.57 0.94 7.55
N PRO A 6 0.38 1.51 7.32
CA PRO A 6 -0.71 1.50 8.31
C PRO A 6 -1.37 0.12 8.49
N ILE A 7 -0.98 -0.88 7.69
CA ILE A 7 -1.52 -2.25 7.79
C ILE A 7 -0.73 -3.06 8.84
N CYS A 8 0.61 -3.04 8.77
CA CYS A 8 1.49 -3.72 9.73
C CYS A 8 2.05 -2.81 10.82
N SER A 9 1.91 -1.49 10.66
CA SER A 9 2.49 -0.45 11.53
C SER A 9 4.03 -0.41 11.54
N ASP A 10 4.68 -1.01 10.55
CA ASP A 10 6.14 -0.98 10.36
C ASP A 10 6.61 0.17 9.47
N MET A 11 7.88 0.56 9.63
CA MET A 11 8.53 1.55 8.77
C MET A 11 8.89 0.99 7.40
N PHE A 12 8.74 1.82 6.37
CA PHE A 12 9.24 1.53 5.04
C PHE A 12 10.76 1.58 5.04
N VAL A 13 11.39 0.50 4.58
CA VAL A 13 12.84 0.42 4.36
C VAL A 13 13.14 0.41 2.86
N PRO A 14 14.32 0.85 2.40
CA PRO A 14 14.66 0.90 0.97
C PRO A 14 14.67 -0.48 0.29
N SER A 15 14.80 -1.55 1.09
CA SER A 15 14.68 -2.94 0.63
C SER A 15 13.24 -3.43 0.49
N ASP A 16 12.24 -2.65 0.91
CA ASP A 16 10.84 -3.06 0.91
C ASP A 16 10.13 -2.72 -0.41
N ASP A 17 9.21 -3.59 -0.82
CA ASP A 17 8.39 -3.36 -2.00
C ASP A 17 7.21 -2.47 -1.66
N VAL A 18 7.39 -1.15 -1.71
CA VAL A 18 6.33 -0.18 -1.39
C VAL A 18 5.55 0.20 -2.64
N HIS A 19 4.22 0.18 -2.53
CA HIS A 19 3.32 0.55 -3.61
C HIS A 19 2.38 1.67 -3.18
N ILE A 20 2.17 2.62 -4.09
CA ILE A 20 1.21 3.69 -3.95
C ILE A 20 -0.06 3.32 -4.71
N THR A 21 -1.17 3.41 -4.00
CA THR A 21 -2.52 3.26 -4.54
C THR A 21 -2.91 4.48 -5.37
N PRO A 22 -3.85 4.38 -6.33
CA PRO A 22 -4.29 5.51 -7.15
C PRO A 22 -4.92 6.66 -6.34
N CYS A 23 -5.22 6.44 -5.06
CA CYS A 23 -5.69 7.48 -4.14
C CYS A 23 -4.56 8.20 -3.37
N GLY A 24 -3.29 7.86 -3.63
CA GLY A 24 -2.12 8.52 -3.04
C GLY A 24 -1.61 7.91 -1.73
N HIS A 25 -2.19 6.80 -1.26
CA HIS A 25 -1.75 6.12 -0.03
C HIS A 25 -0.72 5.04 -0.33
N MET A 26 0.31 4.95 0.50
CA MET A 26 1.45 4.03 0.40
C MET A 26 1.31 2.84 1.36
N PHE A 27 1.65 1.65 0.88
CA PHE A 27 1.60 0.40 1.66
C PHE A 27 2.68 -0.56 1.16
N HIS A 28 3.09 -1.51 2.00
CA HIS A 28 3.87 -2.66 1.53
C HIS A 28 3.05 -3.46 0.51
N HIS A 29 3.70 -3.94 -0.54
CA HIS A 29 3.08 -4.73 -1.59
C HIS A 29 2.36 -5.95 -1.01
N THR A 30 3.03 -6.66 -0.12
CA THR A 30 2.51 -7.85 0.57
C THR A 30 1.28 -7.52 1.40
N CYS A 31 1.35 -6.48 2.24
CA CYS A 31 0.22 -6.04 3.06
C CYS A 31 -0.97 -5.60 2.21
N LEU A 32 -0.71 -4.86 1.13
CA LEU A 32 -1.76 -4.37 0.25
C LEU A 32 -2.40 -5.50 -0.54
N LEU A 33 -1.62 -6.47 -1.04
CA LEU A 33 -2.13 -7.65 -1.72
C LEU A 33 -3.08 -8.45 -0.83
N GLN A 34 -2.65 -8.78 0.40
CA GLN A 34 -3.48 -9.50 1.36
C GLN A 34 -4.80 -8.76 1.67
N TRP A 35 -4.76 -7.43 1.69
CA TRP A 35 -5.95 -6.62 1.84
C TRP A 35 -6.85 -6.69 0.60
N LEU A 36 -6.29 -6.55 -0.60
CA LEU A 36 -7.02 -6.58 -1.87
C LEU A 36 -7.67 -7.95 -2.17
N GLU A 37 -7.09 -9.04 -1.68
CA GLU A 37 -7.71 -10.37 -1.71
C GLU A 37 -9.04 -10.40 -0.95
N ARG A 38 -9.13 -9.66 0.17
CA ARG A 38 -10.35 -9.55 0.98
C ARG A 38 -11.28 -8.44 0.53
N SER A 39 -10.73 -7.31 0.08
CA SER A 39 -11.48 -6.10 -0.24
C SER A 39 -10.71 -5.22 -1.23
N LYS A 40 -11.27 -5.01 -2.42
CA LYS A 40 -10.68 -4.18 -3.50
C LYS A 40 -10.81 -2.67 -3.24
N THR A 41 -10.47 -2.24 -2.03
CA THR A 41 -10.55 -0.86 -1.56
C THR A 41 -9.29 -0.49 -0.80
N CYS A 42 -8.95 0.80 -0.74
CA CYS A 42 -7.82 1.28 0.03
C CYS A 42 -8.13 1.16 1.54
N PRO A 43 -7.24 0.61 2.38
CA PRO A 43 -7.48 0.47 3.81
C PRO A 43 -7.59 1.81 4.56
N GLN A 44 -7.05 2.90 3.99
CA GLN A 44 -7.05 4.21 4.64
C GLN A 44 -8.25 5.09 4.27
N CYS A 45 -8.58 5.18 2.97
CA CYS A 45 -9.68 6.03 2.50
C CYS A 45 -10.89 5.26 1.92
N ARG A 46 -10.82 3.93 1.88
CA ARG A 46 -11.85 3.03 1.32
C ARG A 46 -12.19 3.27 -0.16
N ASN A 47 -11.39 4.06 -0.86
CA ASN A 47 -11.57 4.28 -2.29
C ASN A 47 -11.28 2.99 -3.08
N ARG A 48 -11.92 2.81 -4.24
CA ARG A 48 -11.68 1.61 -5.08
C ARG A 48 -10.20 1.51 -5.44
N CYS A 49 -9.62 0.35 -5.13
CA CYS A 49 -8.21 0.08 -5.36
C CYS A 49 -8.08 -1.25 -6.11
N ALA A 50 -7.29 -1.25 -7.17
CA ALA A 50 -7.03 -2.42 -8.00
C ALA A 50 -5.51 -2.61 -8.11
N GLU A 51 -5.08 -3.86 -8.03
CA GLU A 51 -3.68 -4.26 -8.13
C GLU A 51 -3.03 -3.76 -9.44
N THR A 52 -3.79 -3.74 -10.53
CA THR A 52 -3.32 -3.28 -11.85
C THR A 52 -2.97 -1.80 -11.94
N ARG A 53 -3.32 -0.99 -10.93
CA ARG A 53 -3.08 0.46 -10.89
C ARG A 53 -2.16 0.88 -9.75
N LEU A 54 -1.40 -0.07 -9.20
CA LEU A 54 -0.43 0.21 -8.16
C LEU A 54 0.87 0.73 -8.78
N VAL A 55 1.39 1.80 -8.21
CA VAL A 55 2.67 2.39 -8.63
C VAL A 55 3.74 1.96 -7.63
N LYS A 56 4.73 1.20 -8.09
CA LYS A 56 5.87 0.82 -7.25
C LYS A 56 6.75 2.04 -7.01
N VAL A 57 7.06 2.29 -5.74
CA VAL A 57 7.98 3.35 -5.31
C VAL A 57 9.35 2.72 -5.13
N TYR A 58 10.35 3.32 -5.76
CA TYR A 58 11.75 3.01 -5.50
C TYR A 58 12.30 4.14 -4.63
N PHE A 59 12.84 3.77 -3.48
CA PHE A 59 13.57 4.67 -2.58
C PHE A 59 15.07 4.56 -2.83
#